data_AF-A0A7K2TC78-F1
#
_entry.id   AF-A0A7K2TC78-F1
#
_cell.length_a   1.000
_cell.length_b   1.000
_cell.length_c   1.000
_cell.angle_alpha   90.00
_cell.angle_beta   90.00
_cell.angle_gamma   90.00
#
_symmetry.space_group_name_H-M   'P 1'
#
loop_
_entity.id
_entity.type
_entity.pdbx_description
1 polymer ?
#
loop_
_entity_poly.entity_id
_entity_poly.type
_entity_poly.pdbx_seq_one_letter_code
_entity_poly.pdbx_strand_id
1 'polypeptide(L)'
;MTTEELAQAVCAVMSLYGLREGNGPRRVGVDYTSVLRAVSVGQGLLAALLARARGHALGAVTVDPVSAVLLPHGHYLAVAEAAPDVFRPRAGQGRPPPFRTLDGQWVEIETLRADAWGSWWRHLGVDGVTIGHAWREHAARQWTGRNRVPEALHAAVAVRSLAELEAAAEDRGVAVTRLQPHGRHRPGALPWTSTAHQPPHGPPPVSGSPAPGSLPLSGVTVVECTRFLQGPYAGLVLALLGARVVLVELPGGDPARGIEPVVNGCFAGFRSLHRGKHPVRLDITSAPGRRSLLELVSGADVFLQNWPAGRAERLGLAPGALWRVNPHLICAQASGWAPLRGPRLPTVATDFSAQAHAGLAYAQRPVGEAPACSTTTMLDALGGMVCAEAVLAALLHRETTGRTAAVETSLLSSARLLLSDPRPSPAPLFHPLPAARGHLALSDTPRTRAVLGVSSHAGRRELVRALADDSAAGWEHRLNSLGAACARVRGIGDIADDPATSRCLQHDQGVRVAAPWEFS
;
A
#
# COMPACT_ATOMS: atom_id res chain seq x y z
N MET A 1 -1.81 12.74 18.65
CA MET A 1 -2.35 12.62 17.27
C MET A 1 -3.81 12.20 17.36
N THR A 2 -4.74 13.14 17.28
CA THR A 2 -6.17 12.85 17.51
C THR A 2 -6.99 12.79 16.22
N THR A 3 -6.57 13.47 15.14
CA THR A 3 -7.32 13.55 13.89
C THR A 3 -6.53 13.01 12.69
N GLU A 4 -7.25 12.66 11.62
CA GLU A 4 -6.69 12.14 10.36
C GLU A 4 -5.66 13.09 9.75
N GLU A 5 -5.94 14.41 9.68
CA GLU A 5 -4.98 15.36 9.10
C GLU A 5 -3.67 15.45 9.86
N LEU A 6 -3.72 15.44 11.19
CA LEU A 6 -2.52 15.54 12.01
C LEU A 6 -1.71 14.24 11.91
N ALA A 7 -2.39 13.10 11.85
CA ALA A 7 -1.73 11.82 11.67
C ALA A 7 -1.01 11.72 10.32
N GLN A 8 -1.66 12.15 9.23
CA GLN A 8 -1.04 12.22 7.91
C GLN A 8 0.18 13.17 7.88
N ALA A 9 0.12 14.30 8.59
CA ALA A 9 1.22 15.25 8.66
C ALA A 9 2.42 14.72 9.45
N VAL A 10 2.16 14.04 10.58
CA VAL A 10 3.22 13.45 11.42
C VAL A 10 3.91 12.28 10.73
N CYS A 11 3.15 11.43 10.02
CA CYS A 11 3.70 10.20 9.43
C CYS A 11 4.18 10.37 7.98
N ALA A 12 4.51 11.60 7.57
CA ALA A 12 4.96 11.98 6.22
C ALA A 12 4.01 11.63 5.05
N VAL A 13 2.78 11.14 5.32
CA VAL A 13 1.79 10.79 4.29
C VAL A 13 1.51 11.98 3.39
N MET A 14 1.36 13.19 3.95
CA MET A 14 1.08 14.37 3.15
C MET A 14 2.24 14.77 2.22
N SER A 15 3.47 14.58 2.69
CA SER A 15 4.67 14.87 1.90
C SER A 15 4.83 13.88 0.77
N LEU A 16 4.69 12.57 1.07
CA LEU A 16 4.73 11.50 0.07
C LEU A 16 3.64 11.69 -0.99
N TYR A 17 2.41 11.99 -0.57
CA TYR A 17 1.29 12.23 -1.48
C TYR A 17 1.52 13.47 -2.37
N GLY A 18 2.15 14.51 -1.81
CA GLY A 18 2.51 15.74 -2.53
C GLY A 18 3.61 15.57 -3.59
N LEU A 19 4.45 14.53 -3.49
CA LEU A 19 5.55 14.26 -4.45
C LEU A 19 5.05 14.20 -5.89
N ARG A 20 3.84 13.67 -6.11
CA ARG A 20 3.19 13.64 -7.41
C ARG A 20 3.10 15.03 -8.06
N GLU A 21 2.65 16.02 -7.28
CA GLU A 21 2.44 17.39 -7.78
C GLU A 21 3.72 18.22 -7.81
N GLY A 22 4.76 17.86 -7.05
CA GLY A 22 6.04 18.57 -7.03
C GLY A 22 5.99 20.04 -6.59
N ASN A 23 4.86 20.51 -6.02
CA ASN A 23 4.66 21.89 -5.58
C ASN A 23 4.31 22.01 -4.08
N GLY A 24 4.66 21.01 -3.30
CA GLY A 24 4.46 20.97 -1.85
C GLY A 24 3.63 19.76 -1.38
N PRO A 25 3.51 19.57 -0.05
CA PRO A 25 2.72 18.50 0.53
C PRO A 25 1.22 18.71 0.29
N ARG A 26 0.47 17.60 0.23
CA ARG A 26 -0.98 17.61 0.09
C ARG A 26 -1.63 16.64 1.07
N ARG A 27 -2.81 17.00 1.58
CA ARG A 27 -3.67 16.10 2.35
C ARG A 27 -4.33 15.07 1.44
N VAL A 28 -4.37 13.81 1.86
CA VAL A 28 -5.19 12.76 1.27
C VAL A 28 -6.61 12.89 1.82
N GLY A 29 -7.61 12.97 0.93
CA GLY A 29 -9.00 13.23 1.30
C GLY A 29 -9.82 12.06 1.83
N VAL A 30 -9.19 10.93 2.13
CA VAL A 30 -9.82 9.75 2.74
C VAL A 30 -9.16 9.44 4.08
N ASP A 31 -9.85 8.67 4.92
CA ASP A 31 -9.44 8.27 6.27
C ASP A 31 -8.37 7.16 6.27
N TYR A 32 -7.29 7.38 5.52
CA TYR A 32 -6.24 6.40 5.30
C TYR A 32 -5.53 6.02 6.60
N THR A 33 -5.12 6.99 7.42
CA THR A 33 -4.38 6.68 8.66
C THR A 33 -5.28 6.05 9.71
N SER A 34 -6.55 6.43 9.76
CA SER A 34 -7.57 5.78 10.61
C SER A 34 -7.77 4.32 10.21
N VAL A 35 -7.91 4.02 8.90
CA VAL A 35 -8.05 2.64 8.42
C VAL A 35 -6.80 1.80 8.70
N LEU A 36 -5.59 2.32 8.48
CA LEU A 36 -4.36 1.60 8.81
C LEU A 36 -4.27 1.24 10.31
N ARG A 37 -4.65 2.18 11.19
CA ARG A 37 -4.70 1.95 12.64
C ARG A 37 -5.75 0.90 13.00
N ALA A 38 -6.94 0.98 12.42
CA ALA A 38 -8.03 0.02 12.66
C ALA A 38 -7.64 -1.41 12.23
N VAL A 39 -7.05 -1.57 11.04
CA VAL A 39 -6.54 -2.86 10.56
C VAL A 39 -5.43 -3.37 11.48
N SER A 40 -4.53 -2.51 11.93
CA SER A 40 -3.48 -2.89 12.90
C SER A 40 -4.09 -3.38 14.22
N VAL A 41 -5.14 -2.73 14.73
CA VAL A 41 -5.86 -3.22 15.92
C VAL A 41 -6.49 -4.59 15.67
N GLY A 42 -7.15 -4.79 14.53
CA GLY A 42 -7.73 -6.09 14.14
C GLY A 42 -6.68 -7.20 14.08
N GLN A 43 -5.53 -6.93 13.46
CA GLN A 43 -4.39 -7.85 13.40
C GLN A 43 -3.86 -8.21 14.80
N GLY A 44 -3.68 -7.21 15.67
CA GLY A 44 -3.20 -7.44 17.04
C GLY A 44 -4.16 -8.31 17.87
N LEU A 45 -5.46 -8.03 17.77
CA LEU A 45 -6.50 -8.82 18.45
C LEU A 45 -6.56 -10.26 17.93
N LEU A 46 -6.56 -10.45 16.61
CA LEU A 46 -6.58 -11.79 16.02
C LEU A 46 -5.32 -12.59 16.37
N ALA A 47 -4.15 -11.95 16.36
CA ALA A 47 -2.90 -12.57 16.78
C ALA A 47 -2.94 -12.99 18.25
N ALA A 48 -3.42 -12.12 19.16
CA ALA A 48 -3.55 -12.43 20.58
C ALA A 48 -4.55 -13.59 20.82
N LEU A 49 -5.69 -13.60 20.13
CA LEU A 49 -6.68 -14.68 20.22
C LEU A 49 -6.13 -16.00 19.69
N LEU A 50 -5.39 -15.97 18.58
CA LEU A 50 -4.73 -17.14 18.02
C LEU A 50 -3.68 -17.70 18.99
N ALA A 51 -2.85 -16.84 19.58
CA ALA A 51 -1.89 -17.24 20.60
C ALA A 51 -2.58 -17.90 21.80
N ARG A 52 -3.70 -17.34 22.29
CA ARG A 52 -4.49 -17.95 23.36
C ARG A 52 -5.06 -19.31 22.97
N ALA A 53 -5.57 -19.46 21.75
CA ALA A 53 -6.04 -20.75 21.23
C ALA A 53 -4.93 -21.81 21.18
N ARG A 54 -3.67 -21.37 21.02
CA ARG A 54 -2.47 -22.21 21.03
C ARG A 54 -1.82 -22.37 22.41
N GLY A 55 -2.48 -21.90 23.48
CA GLY A 55 -2.05 -22.09 24.87
C GLY A 55 -1.16 -21.00 25.45
N HIS A 56 -0.94 -19.86 24.77
CA HIS A 56 -0.24 -18.73 25.37
C HIS A 56 -1.12 -18.00 26.40
N ALA A 57 -0.53 -17.59 27.51
CA ALA A 57 -1.16 -16.71 28.51
C ALA A 57 -0.92 -15.23 28.15
N LEU A 58 -1.62 -14.72 27.12
CA LEU A 58 -1.64 -13.29 26.80
C LEU A 58 -2.87 -12.63 27.41
N GLY A 59 -2.67 -11.53 28.13
CA GLY A 59 -3.72 -10.75 28.79
C GLY A 59 -4.12 -9.48 28.03
N ALA A 60 -3.17 -8.87 27.30
CA ALA A 60 -3.41 -7.63 26.57
C ALA A 60 -2.58 -7.51 25.29
N VAL A 61 -3.08 -6.67 24.38
CA VAL A 61 -2.34 -6.18 23.21
C VAL A 61 -2.47 -4.66 23.17
N THR A 62 -1.34 -3.96 23.07
CA THR A 62 -1.31 -2.52 22.81
C THR A 62 -0.90 -2.27 21.37
N VAL A 63 -1.41 -1.19 20.77
CA VAL A 63 -1.08 -0.80 19.39
C VAL A 63 -0.55 0.62 19.37
N ASP A 64 0.70 0.81 18.95
CA ASP A 64 1.25 2.15 18.76
C ASP A 64 0.68 2.78 17.48
N PRO A 65 -0.05 3.91 17.57
CA PRO A 65 -0.75 4.48 16.44
C PRO A 65 0.18 5.10 15.40
N VAL A 66 1.44 5.43 15.76
CA VAL A 66 2.42 6.02 14.84
C VAL A 66 3.09 4.91 14.03
N SER A 67 3.56 3.86 14.69
CA SER A 67 4.11 2.65 14.05
C SER A 67 3.10 2.04 13.08
N ALA A 68 1.81 2.01 13.45
CA ALA A 68 0.74 1.48 12.59
C ALA A 68 0.61 2.24 11.26
N VAL A 69 0.87 3.55 11.26
CA VAL A 69 0.80 4.39 10.05
C VAL A 69 2.14 4.41 9.30
N LEU A 70 3.27 4.35 10.00
CA LEU A 70 4.60 4.37 9.38
C LEU A 70 4.94 3.02 8.71
N LEU A 71 4.51 1.89 9.28
CA LEU A 71 4.88 0.56 8.79
C LEU A 71 4.55 0.36 7.28
N PRO A 72 3.36 0.74 6.79
CA PRO A 72 3.00 0.71 5.37
C PRO A 72 3.86 1.61 4.46
N HIS A 73 4.64 2.52 5.03
CA HIS A 73 5.53 3.44 4.32
C HIS A 73 7.02 3.11 4.56
N GLY A 74 7.33 2.02 5.27
CA GLY A 74 8.70 1.68 5.68
C GLY A 74 9.67 1.53 4.50
N HIS A 75 9.21 1.09 3.33
CA HIS A 75 10.06 1.03 2.13
C HIS A 75 10.46 2.43 1.63
N TYR A 76 9.60 3.45 1.74
CA TYR A 76 9.96 4.83 1.41
C TYR A 76 11.00 5.37 2.38
N LEU A 77 10.89 5.03 3.68
CA LEU A 77 11.88 5.40 4.69
C LEU A 77 13.25 4.77 4.40
N ALA A 78 13.28 3.48 4.06
CA ALA A 78 14.51 2.79 3.66
C ALA A 78 15.14 3.39 2.39
N VAL A 79 14.32 3.80 1.42
CA VAL A 79 14.79 4.53 0.23
C VAL A 79 15.32 5.91 0.59
N ALA A 80 14.68 6.62 1.53
CA ALA A 80 15.07 7.97 1.92
C ALA A 80 16.42 7.96 2.65
N GLU A 81 16.66 6.97 3.50
CA GLU A 81 17.94 6.74 4.15
C GLU A 81 19.03 6.39 3.13
N ALA A 82 18.73 5.50 2.19
CA ALA A 82 19.67 5.02 1.18
C ALA A 82 20.04 6.08 0.13
N ALA A 83 19.08 6.88 -0.30
CA ALA A 83 19.28 7.95 -1.29
C ALA A 83 18.30 9.10 -1.05
N PRO A 84 18.65 10.06 -0.18
CA PRO A 84 17.79 11.19 0.19
C PRO A 84 17.31 12.02 -1.01
N ASP A 85 18.13 12.11 -2.07
CA ASP A 85 17.82 12.87 -3.28
C ASP A 85 16.68 12.26 -4.12
N VAL A 86 16.30 11.00 -3.88
CA VAL A 86 15.20 10.35 -4.59
C VAL A 86 13.89 11.10 -4.41
N PHE A 87 13.64 11.68 -3.23
CA PHE A 87 12.38 12.39 -2.96
C PHE A 87 12.45 13.90 -3.20
N ARG A 88 13.61 14.43 -3.65
CA ARG A 88 13.72 15.84 -3.98
C ARG A 88 12.94 16.16 -5.28
N PRO A 89 12.21 17.30 -5.33
CA PRO A 89 11.56 17.75 -6.56
C PRO A 89 12.57 17.93 -7.69
N ARG A 90 12.26 17.42 -8.89
CA ARG A 90 13.02 17.67 -10.11
C ARG A 90 12.25 18.65 -11.00
N ALA A 91 12.93 19.72 -11.44
CA ALA A 91 12.33 20.68 -12.36
C ALA A 91 12.24 20.10 -13.80
N GLY A 92 11.22 20.51 -14.55
CA GLY A 92 11.21 20.40 -16.02
C GLY A 92 10.80 19.04 -16.66
N GLN A 93 10.00 18.20 -16.02
CA GLN A 93 9.78 16.80 -16.47
C GLN A 93 8.34 16.44 -16.89
N GLY A 94 7.55 17.39 -17.41
CA GLY A 94 6.15 17.16 -17.79
C GLY A 94 5.22 17.13 -16.59
N ARG A 95 4.11 16.38 -16.63
CA ARG A 95 3.06 16.38 -15.59
C ARG A 95 2.53 14.97 -15.28
N PRO A 96 2.06 14.71 -14.06
CA PRO A 96 1.62 13.36 -13.68
C PRO A 96 0.28 12.96 -14.31
N PRO A 97 0.04 11.65 -14.56
CA PRO A 97 -1.30 11.12 -14.83
C PRO A 97 -2.30 11.46 -13.69
N PRO A 98 -3.62 11.43 -13.94
CA PRO A 98 -4.30 10.77 -15.06
C PRO A 98 -4.25 11.57 -16.36
N PHE A 99 -4.58 10.89 -17.46
CA PHE A 99 -4.72 11.49 -18.78
C PHE A 99 -6.17 11.85 -19.06
N ARG A 100 -6.39 12.84 -19.93
CA ARG A 100 -7.72 13.27 -20.36
C ARG A 100 -7.89 12.96 -21.84
N THR A 101 -8.93 12.19 -22.17
CA THR A 101 -9.26 11.78 -23.55
C THR A 101 -10.00 12.88 -24.32
N LEU A 102 -10.12 12.73 -25.64
CA LEU A 102 -10.86 13.62 -26.53
C LEU A 102 -12.33 13.79 -26.11
N ASP A 103 -12.96 12.69 -25.71
CA ASP A 103 -14.35 12.63 -25.20
C ASP A 103 -14.45 12.98 -23.70
N GLY A 104 -13.43 13.63 -23.15
CA GLY A 104 -13.44 14.25 -21.83
C GLY A 104 -13.34 13.28 -20.65
N GLN A 105 -13.00 12.01 -20.88
CA GLN A 105 -12.84 11.01 -19.83
C GLN A 105 -11.46 11.11 -19.18
N TRP A 106 -11.40 10.86 -17.88
CA TRP A 106 -10.13 10.67 -17.18
C TRP A 106 -9.75 9.19 -17.21
N VAL A 107 -8.50 8.89 -17.56
CA VAL A 107 -7.97 7.53 -17.64
C VAL A 107 -6.61 7.38 -16.96
N GLU A 108 -6.38 6.23 -16.33
CA GLU A 108 -5.05 5.71 -16.02
C GLU A 108 -4.61 4.71 -17.08
N ILE A 109 -3.30 4.71 -17.39
CA ILE A 109 -2.70 3.81 -18.38
C ILE A 109 -1.65 2.96 -17.68
N GLU A 110 -1.89 1.65 -17.63
CA GLU A 110 -1.19 0.74 -16.74
C GLU A 110 -0.60 -0.47 -17.46
N THR A 111 0.68 -0.74 -17.20
CA THR A 111 1.36 -1.98 -17.57
C THR A 111 2.59 -2.18 -16.70
N LEU A 112 2.97 -3.44 -16.50
CA LEU A 112 4.19 -3.85 -15.80
C LEU A 112 5.29 -4.30 -16.77
N ARG A 113 5.07 -4.12 -18.08
CA ARG A 113 5.90 -4.66 -19.16
C ARG A 113 6.45 -3.54 -20.04
N ALA A 114 7.78 -3.43 -20.10
CA ALA A 114 8.47 -2.40 -20.89
C ALA A 114 8.19 -2.52 -22.40
N ASP A 115 8.07 -3.74 -22.89
CA ASP A 115 7.74 -4.06 -24.28
C ASP A 115 6.30 -3.65 -24.64
N ALA A 116 5.35 -3.95 -23.76
CA ALA A 116 3.95 -3.53 -23.88
C ALA A 116 3.84 -1.99 -23.90
N TRP A 117 4.50 -1.33 -22.94
CA TRP A 117 4.57 0.13 -22.86
C TRP A 117 5.10 0.75 -24.15
N GLY A 118 6.27 0.28 -24.61
CA GLY A 118 6.90 0.83 -25.79
C GLY A 118 6.11 0.57 -27.08
N SER A 119 5.52 -0.62 -27.22
CA SER A 119 4.68 -0.98 -28.37
C SER A 119 3.45 -0.08 -28.47
N TRP A 120 2.74 0.09 -27.35
CA TRP A 120 1.49 0.84 -27.31
C TRP A 120 1.71 2.33 -27.56
N TRP A 121 2.67 2.98 -26.88
CA TRP A 121 2.94 4.40 -27.10
C TRP A 121 3.48 4.71 -28.51
N ARG A 122 4.28 3.80 -29.10
CA ARG A 122 4.70 3.94 -30.52
C ARG A 122 3.51 3.87 -31.45
N HIS A 123 2.55 2.98 -31.19
CA HIS A 123 1.31 2.89 -31.96
C HIS A 123 0.49 4.18 -31.86
N LEU A 124 0.55 4.90 -30.74
CA LEU A 124 -0.06 6.22 -30.58
C LEU A 124 0.75 7.38 -31.20
N GLY A 125 1.91 7.11 -31.80
CA GLY A 125 2.75 8.09 -32.49
C GLY A 125 3.76 8.82 -31.59
N VAL A 126 4.03 8.31 -30.39
CA VAL A 126 5.07 8.89 -29.51
C VAL A 126 6.45 8.36 -29.89
N ASP A 127 7.46 9.23 -29.90
CA ASP A 127 8.84 8.86 -30.24
C ASP A 127 9.51 7.99 -29.16
N GLY A 128 10.51 7.21 -29.58
CA GLY A 128 11.19 6.24 -28.72
C GLY A 128 11.93 6.84 -27.53
N VAL A 129 12.49 8.06 -27.66
CA VAL A 129 13.24 8.72 -26.58
C VAL A 129 12.28 9.14 -25.48
N THR A 130 11.17 9.78 -25.86
CA THR A 130 10.08 10.15 -24.95
C THR A 130 9.51 8.93 -24.24
N ILE A 131 9.26 7.84 -24.97
CA ILE A 131 8.76 6.57 -24.40
C ILE A 131 9.73 6.02 -23.36
N GLY A 132 11.02 6.00 -23.64
CA GLY A 132 12.04 5.49 -22.72
C GLY A 132 12.16 6.34 -21.46
N HIS A 133 12.09 7.67 -21.58
CA HIS A 133 12.03 8.57 -20.42
C HIS A 133 10.78 8.29 -19.58
N ALA A 134 9.61 8.23 -20.21
CA ALA A 134 8.36 8.00 -19.53
C ALA A 134 8.30 6.61 -18.85
N TRP A 135 8.90 5.58 -19.46
CA TRP A 135 8.98 4.26 -18.86
C TRP A 135 9.76 4.25 -17.55
N ARG A 136 10.87 4.99 -17.46
CA ARG A 136 11.67 5.07 -16.22
C ARG A 136 10.86 5.64 -15.07
N GLU A 137 10.14 6.74 -15.31
CA GLU A 137 9.24 7.35 -14.33
C GLU A 137 8.08 6.42 -13.98
N HIS A 138 7.45 5.83 -14.99
CA HIS A 138 6.36 4.87 -14.80
C HIS A 138 6.84 3.69 -13.96
N ALA A 139 7.83 2.92 -14.40
CA ALA A 139 8.28 1.71 -13.72
C ALA A 139 8.76 1.94 -12.27
N ALA A 140 9.34 3.11 -11.97
CA ALA A 140 9.84 3.46 -10.65
C ALA A 140 8.76 4.08 -9.72
N ARG A 141 7.58 4.46 -10.24
CA ARG A 141 6.61 5.26 -9.47
C ARG A 141 6.12 4.61 -8.18
N GLN A 142 5.95 3.30 -8.22
CA GLN A 142 5.49 2.49 -7.08
C GLN A 142 6.50 2.48 -5.90
N TRP A 143 7.73 2.92 -6.15
CA TRP A 143 8.81 2.95 -5.15
C TRP A 143 9.24 4.36 -4.77
N THR A 144 8.98 5.34 -5.64
CA THR A 144 9.46 6.71 -5.48
C THR A 144 8.35 7.71 -5.18
N GLY A 145 7.07 7.33 -5.35
CA GLY A 145 5.94 8.24 -5.21
C GLY A 145 5.90 9.33 -6.29
N ARG A 146 6.72 9.22 -7.34
CA ARG A 146 6.81 10.19 -8.44
C ARG A 146 6.40 9.51 -9.74
N ASN A 147 5.68 10.24 -10.59
CA ASN A 147 5.36 9.78 -11.93
C ASN A 147 5.10 10.99 -12.84
N ARG A 148 6.14 11.74 -13.20
CA ARG A 148 5.98 12.89 -14.11
C ARG A 148 6.33 12.45 -15.52
N VAL A 149 5.31 12.35 -16.35
CA VAL A 149 5.46 11.90 -17.74
C VAL A 149 5.53 13.10 -18.70
N PRO A 150 6.27 12.99 -19.82
CA PRO A 150 6.36 14.05 -20.82
C PRO A 150 4.98 14.48 -21.36
N GLU A 151 4.83 15.76 -21.71
CA GLU A 151 3.56 16.30 -22.23
C GLU A 151 3.13 15.64 -23.54
N ALA A 152 4.07 15.12 -24.33
CA ALA A 152 3.78 14.38 -25.55
C ALA A 152 2.86 13.16 -25.33
N LEU A 153 2.96 12.48 -24.17
CA LEU A 153 2.04 11.38 -23.84
C LEU A 153 0.62 11.91 -23.58
N HIS A 154 0.51 13.05 -22.89
CA HIS A 154 -0.77 13.72 -22.68
C HIS A 154 -1.39 14.20 -23.98
N ALA A 155 -0.60 14.80 -24.87
CA ALA A 155 -1.05 15.23 -26.19
C ALA A 155 -1.53 14.04 -27.04
N ALA A 156 -0.83 12.91 -26.99
CA ALA A 156 -1.23 11.70 -27.71
C ALA A 156 -2.57 11.13 -27.21
N VAL A 157 -2.86 11.23 -25.92
CA VAL A 157 -4.15 10.79 -25.35
C VAL A 157 -5.27 11.80 -25.63
N ALA A 158 -4.98 13.10 -25.58
CA ALA A 158 -5.97 14.17 -25.70
C ALA A 158 -6.67 14.23 -27.08
N VAL A 159 -6.07 13.65 -28.11
CA VAL A 159 -6.62 13.61 -29.48
C VAL A 159 -7.35 12.30 -29.80
N ARG A 160 -7.56 11.42 -28.82
CA ARG A 160 -8.21 10.11 -28.99
C ARG A 160 -9.33 9.91 -27.99
N SER A 161 -10.42 9.29 -28.44
CA SER A 161 -11.52 8.84 -27.58
C SER A 161 -11.10 7.68 -26.68
N LEU A 162 -11.86 7.46 -25.61
CA LEU A 162 -11.65 6.29 -24.75
C LEU A 162 -11.68 4.97 -25.54
N ALA A 163 -12.66 4.81 -26.45
CA ALA A 163 -12.84 3.60 -27.24
C ALA A 163 -11.62 3.31 -28.14
N GLU A 164 -11.04 4.34 -28.77
CA GLU A 164 -9.82 4.18 -29.58
C GLU A 164 -8.62 3.76 -28.75
N LEU A 165 -8.48 4.29 -27.53
CA LEU A 165 -7.40 3.92 -26.62
C LEU A 165 -7.55 2.50 -26.09
N GLU A 166 -8.77 2.08 -25.76
CA GLU A 166 -9.11 0.72 -25.34
C GLU A 166 -8.84 -0.28 -26.47
N ALA A 167 -9.29 0.02 -27.70
CA ALA A 167 -9.01 -0.80 -28.89
C ALA A 167 -7.50 -0.87 -29.20
N ALA A 168 -6.78 0.24 -29.05
CA ALA A 168 -5.33 0.26 -29.19
C ALA A 168 -4.63 -0.60 -28.13
N ALA A 169 -5.19 -0.71 -26.92
CA ALA A 169 -4.63 -1.48 -25.81
C ALA A 169 -4.93 -2.98 -25.88
N GLU A 170 -5.98 -3.37 -26.62
CA GLU A 170 -6.40 -4.75 -26.83
C GLU A 170 -5.22 -5.63 -27.25
N ASP A 171 -5.06 -6.77 -26.57
CA ASP A 171 -3.99 -7.76 -26.71
C ASP A 171 -2.53 -7.25 -26.57
N ARG A 172 -2.31 -5.99 -26.19
CA ARG A 172 -0.96 -5.42 -26.01
C ARG A 172 -0.47 -5.45 -24.57
N GLY A 173 -1.24 -6.00 -23.63
CA GLY A 173 -0.86 -6.06 -22.22
C GLY A 173 -0.77 -4.68 -21.56
N VAL A 174 -1.59 -3.74 -22.03
CA VAL A 174 -1.79 -2.41 -21.44
C VAL A 174 -3.25 -2.32 -20.98
N ALA A 175 -3.46 -1.74 -19.80
CA ALA A 175 -4.79 -1.46 -19.27
C ALA A 175 -5.06 0.04 -19.37
N VAL A 176 -6.08 0.42 -20.13
CA VAL A 176 -6.65 1.78 -20.12
C VAL A 176 -7.83 1.75 -19.16
N THR A 177 -7.68 2.36 -17.99
CA THR A 177 -8.66 2.30 -16.91
C THR A 177 -9.32 3.65 -16.72
N ARG A 178 -10.60 3.77 -17.08
CA ARG A 178 -11.39 4.96 -16.78
C ARG A 178 -11.50 5.18 -15.26
N LEU A 179 -11.20 6.41 -14.82
CA LEU A 179 -11.44 6.84 -13.45
C LEU A 179 -12.95 6.87 -13.19
N GLN A 180 -13.39 6.07 -12.24
CA GLN A 180 -14.79 5.97 -11.87
C GLN A 180 -15.16 7.07 -10.88
N PRO A 181 -16.37 7.63 -10.95
CA PRO A 181 -16.82 8.60 -9.96
C PRO A 181 -16.92 7.95 -8.58
N HIS A 182 -16.77 8.78 -7.55
CA HIS A 182 -17.06 8.39 -6.17
C HIS A 182 -18.51 7.88 -6.03
N GLY A 183 -18.72 6.86 -5.19
CA GLY A 183 -20.05 6.28 -4.92
C GLY A 183 -20.51 5.20 -5.90
N ARG A 184 -19.71 4.83 -6.92
CA ARG A 184 -20.02 3.70 -7.81
C ARG A 184 -20.07 2.36 -7.08
N HIS A 185 -19.16 2.15 -6.12
CA HIS A 185 -19.11 0.94 -5.29
C HIS A 185 -19.79 1.19 -3.96
N ARG A 186 -20.60 0.22 -3.49
CA ARG A 186 -21.25 0.32 -2.19
C ARG A 186 -20.24 0.13 -1.05
N PRO A 187 -20.30 0.95 0.02
CA PRO A 187 -19.66 0.63 1.29
C PRO A 187 -20.15 -0.71 1.84
N GLY A 188 -19.29 -1.46 2.55
CA GLY A 188 -19.71 -2.66 3.31
C GLY A 188 -19.48 -4.02 2.65
N ALA A 189 -18.72 -4.10 1.55
CA ALA A 189 -18.20 -5.40 1.11
C ALA A 189 -17.14 -5.89 2.11
N LEU A 190 -17.15 -7.19 2.43
CA LEU A 190 -16.13 -7.78 3.29
C LEU A 190 -14.72 -7.52 2.69
N PRO A 191 -13.72 -7.21 3.54
CA PRO A 191 -12.35 -6.94 3.10
C PRO A 191 -11.67 -8.13 2.41
N TRP A 192 -12.16 -9.35 2.66
CA TRP A 192 -11.75 -10.58 1.98
C TRP A 192 -12.95 -11.51 1.77
N THR A 193 -12.76 -12.50 0.88
CA THR A 193 -13.65 -13.66 0.76
C THR A 193 -12.94 -14.91 1.25
N SER A 194 -13.70 -15.88 1.76
CA SER A 194 -13.18 -17.18 2.18
C SER A 194 -13.92 -18.33 1.52
N THR A 195 -13.18 -19.39 1.16
CA THR A 195 -13.72 -20.68 0.75
C THR A 195 -13.31 -21.71 1.78
N ALA A 196 -14.27 -22.17 2.58
CA ALA A 196 -14.01 -23.14 3.64
C ALA A 196 -13.61 -24.51 3.07
N HIS A 197 -12.71 -25.19 3.78
CA HIS A 197 -12.30 -26.57 3.51
C HIS A 197 -12.35 -27.37 4.81
N GLN A 198 -13.01 -28.53 4.73
CA GLN A 198 -13.03 -29.51 5.81
C GLN A 198 -11.91 -30.52 5.55
N PRO A 199 -10.88 -30.59 6.42
CA PRO A 199 -9.88 -31.63 6.33
C PRO A 199 -10.51 -33.03 6.53
N PRO A 200 -9.99 -34.08 5.88
CA PRO A 200 -10.55 -35.44 5.97
C PRO A 200 -10.23 -36.15 7.30
N HIS A 201 -9.28 -35.65 8.08
CA HIS A 201 -8.86 -36.21 9.37
C HIS A 201 -8.95 -35.15 10.48
N GLY A 202 -8.80 -35.59 11.74
CA GLY A 202 -8.94 -34.78 12.95
C GLY A 202 -8.07 -33.50 12.99
N PRO A 203 -8.19 -32.68 14.04
CA PRO A 203 -7.50 -31.39 14.11
C PRO A 203 -6.00 -31.53 13.82
N PRO A 204 -5.37 -30.55 13.15
CA PRO A 204 -3.95 -30.61 12.87
C PRO A 204 -3.17 -30.77 14.19
N PRO A 205 -1.98 -31.39 14.16
CA PRO A 205 -1.07 -31.26 15.30
C PRO A 205 -0.83 -29.77 15.55
N VAL A 206 -1.13 -29.31 16.77
CA VAL A 206 -0.89 -27.93 17.18
C VAL A 206 0.57 -27.61 16.88
N SER A 207 0.83 -26.58 16.06
CA SER A 207 2.19 -26.10 15.82
C SER A 207 2.80 -25.76 17.18
N GLY A 208 3.83 -26.54 17.57
CA GLY A 208 4.18 -26.88 18.96
C GLY A 208 4.10 -25.76 19.99
N SER A 209 3.88 -26.14 21.26
CA SER A 209 3.72 -25.21 22.37
C SER A 209 4.86 -24.19 22.40
N PRO A 210 4.55 -22.92 22.15
CA PRO A 210 5.54 -21.86 22.04
C PRO A 210 6.19 -21.57 23.39
N ALA A 211 7.47 -21.22 23.37
CA ALA A 211 8.21 -20.88 24.58
C ALA A 211 7.61 -19.62 25.26
N PRO A 212 7.68 -19.49 26.60
CA PRO A 212 7.31 -18.26 27.30
C PRO A 212 8.01 -17.03 26.70
N GLY A 213 7.27 -15.94 26.48
CA GLY A 213 7.81 -14.70 25.89
C GLY A 213 7.97 -14.70 24.36
N SER A 214 7.46 -15.72 23.66
CA SER A 214 7.49 -15.77 22.19
C SER A 214 6.30 -15.03 21.54
N LEU A 215 6.50 -14.54 20.32
CA LEU A 215 5.50 -13.78 19.55
C LEU A 215 4.31 -14.67 19.12
N PRO A 216 3.12 -14.10 18.83
CA PRO A 216 1.89 -14.87 18.57
C PRO A 216 1.94 -15.93 17.45
N LEU A 217 2.73 -15.69 16.41
CA LEU A 217 2.91 -16.62 15.28
C LEU A 217 4.18 -17.46 15.38
N SER A 218 4.82 -17.50 16.55
CA SER A 218 5.97 -18.38 16.76
C SER A 218 5.59 -19.83 16.44
N GLY A 219 6.43 -20.52 15.65
CA GLY A 219 6.16 -21.87 15.15
C GLY A 219 5.32 -21.96 13.88
N VAL A 220 4.69 -20.87 13.42
CA VAL A 220 3.94 -20.85 12.15
C VAL A 220 4.91 -20.73 10.98
N THR A 221 4.75 -21.58 9.96
CA THR A 221 5.51 -21.50 8.70
C THR A 221 4.63 -20.97 7.56
N VAL A 222 5.10 -19.92 6.89
CA VAL A 222 4.47 -19.33 5.70
C VAL A 222 5.37 -19.59 4.49
N VAL A 223 4.83 -20.20 3.44
CA VAL A 223 5.48 -20.27 2.12
C VAL A 223 4.93 -19.15 1.25
N GLU A 224 5.76 -18.17 0.91
CA GLU A 224 5.39 -16.96 0.19
C GLU A 224 5.91 -17.00 -1.25
N CYS A 225 4.99 -17.06 -2.21
CA CYS A 225 5.25 -16.96 -3.65
C CYS A 225 4.72 -15.62 -4.20
N THR A 226 5.28 -14.51 -3.72
CA THR A 226 4.78 -13.17 -4.07
C THR A 226 5.83 -12.29 -4.74
N ARG A 227 5.38 -11.22 -5.41
CA ARG A 227 6.22 -10.19 -6.05
C ARG A 227 5.70 -8.77 -5.78
N PHE A 228 6.55 -7.77 -6.01
CA PHE A 228 6.22 -6.34 -5.86
C PHE A 228 5.92 -5.92 -4.41
N LEU A 229 4.71 -5.45 -4.10
CA LEU A 229 4.39 -4.77 -2.83
C LEU A 229 3.32 -5.48 -2.00
N GLN A 230 2.11 -5.68 -2.53
CA GLN A 230 0.95 -6.16 -1.75
C GLN A 230 1.21 -7.50 -1.03
N GLY A 231 1.65 -8.52 -1.76
CA GLY A 231 1.97 -9.83 -1.21
C GLY A 231 3.15 -9.78 -0.23
N PRO A 232 4.29 -9.15 -0.59
CA PRO A 232 5.41 -9.01 0.31
C PRO A 232 5.09 -8.29 1.62
N TYR A 233 4.19 -7.30 1.60
CA TYR A 233 3.69 -6.64 2.81
C TYR A 233 2.94 -7.60 3.74
N ALA A 234 2.09 -8.48 3.20
CA ALA A 234 1.40 -9.47 4.00
C ALA A 234 2.39 -10.41 4.70
N GLY A 235 3.40 -10.88 3.97
CA GLY A 235 4.48 -11.68 4.56
C GLY A 235 5.32 -10.93 5.59
N LEU A 236 5.58 -9.64 5.40
CA LEU A 236 6.28 -8.79 6.38
C LEU A 236 5.49 -8.71 7.70
N VAL A 237 4.18 -8.46 7.63
CA VAL A 237 3.33 -8.39 8.83
C VAL A 237 3.33 -9.73 9.58
N LEU A 238 3.18 -10.86 8.86
CA LEU A 238 3.22 -12.19 9.47
C LEU A 238 4.59 -12.48 10.11
N ALA A 239 5.69 -12.06 9.48
CA ALA A 239 7.04 -12.18 10.05
C ALA A 239 7.21 -11.32 11.31
N LEU A 240 6.70 -10.08 11.33
CA LEU A 240 6.73 -9.21 12.51
C LEU A 240 5.94 -9.78 13.69
N LEU A 241 4.92 -10.60 13.42
CA LEU A 241 4.15 -11.32 14.42
C LEU A 241 4.78 -12.68 14.82
N GLY A 242 5.96 -13.03 14.26
CA GLY A 242 6.76 -14.19 14.65
C GLY A 242 6.72 -15.39 13.71
N ALA A 243 6.04 -15.31 12.56
CA ALA A 243 6.00 -16.41 11.61
C ALA A 243 7.34 -16.58 10.89
N ARG A 244 7.73 -17.83 10.61
CA ARG A 244 8.84 -18.15 9.72
C ARG A 244 8.36 -18.05 8.27
N VAL A 245 8.83 -17.04 7.54
CA VAL A 245 8.42 -16.82 6.14
C VAL A 245 9.50 -17.32 5.19
N VAL A 246 9.20 -18.38 4.44
CA VAL A 246 10.02 -18.92 3.35
C VAL A 246 9.60 -18.23 2.05
N LEU A 247 10.44 -17.34 1.54
CA LEU A 247 10.19 -16.59 0.32
C LEU A 247 10.64 -17.41 -0.90
N VAL A 248 9.71 -17.84 -1.74
CA VAL A 248 10.02 -18.55 -2.98
C VAL A 248 10.17 -17.56 -4.13
N GLU A 249 11.39 -17.44 -4.63
CA GLU A 249 11.71 -16.61 -5.79
C GLU A 249 11.87 -17.45 -7.05
N LEU A 250 11.23 -16.98 -8.13
CA LEU A 250 11.43 -17.55 -9.46
C LEU A 250 12.88 -17.32 -9.95
N PRO A 251 13.35 -18.09 -10.94
CA PRO A 251 14.55 -17.73 -11.69
C PRO A 251 14.49 -16.27 -12.17
N GLY A 252 15.58 -15.53 -11.96
CA GLY A 252 15.64 -14.08 -12.19
C GLY A 252 15.20 -13.20 -11.01
N GLY A 253 14.59 -13.77 -9.96
CA GLY A 253 14.21 -13.05 -8.74
C GLY A 253 13.00 -12.13 -8.91
N ASP A 254 12.72 -11.31 -7.90
CA ASP A 254 11.79 -10.17 -8.03
C ASP A 254 12.44 -9.03 -8.86
N PRO A 255 11.75 -8.49 -9.89
CA PRO A 255 12.23 -7.33 -10.66
C PRO A 255 12.61 -6.11 -9.79
N ALA A 256 11.98 -5.95 -8.62
CA ALA A 256 12.25 -4.86 -7.69
C ALA A 256 13.68 -4.89 -7.13
N ARG A 257 14.37 -6.03 -7.15
CA ARG A 257 15.74 -6.15 -6.64
C ARG A 257 16.73 -5.22 -7.34
N GLY A 258 16.52 -4.94 -8.63
CA GLY A 258 17.39 -4.13 -9.48
C GLY A 258 17.02 -2.65 -9.56
N ILE A 259 16.06 -2.19 -8.76
CA ILE A 259 15.62 -0.79 -8.76
C ILE A 259 16.59 0.05 -7.92
N GLU A 260 16.84 1.29 -8.34
CA GLU A 260 17.64 2.23 -7.55
C GLU A 260 16.80 2.88 -6.42
N PRO A 261 17.41 3.18 -5.26
CA PRO A 261 18.82 2.99 -4.91
C PRO A 261 19.16 1.56 -4.49
N VAL A 262 20.28 1.05 -5.00
CA VAL A 262 20.82 -0.28 -4.66
C VAL A 262 21.74 -0.16 -3.43
N VAL A 263 21.41 -0.86 -2.34
CA VAL A 263 22.20 -0.91 -1.10
C VAL A 263 22.57 -2.37 -0.80
N ASN A 264 23.86 -2.66 -0.71
CA ASN A 264 24.41 -4.02 -0.59
C ASN A 264 23.89 -4.97 -1.69
N GLY A 265 23.93 -4.50 -2.94
CA GLY A 265 23.56 -5.29 -4.11
C GLY A 265 22.06 -5.52 -4.31
N CYS A 266 21.18 -4.86 -3.54
CA CYS A 266 19.74 -4.92 -3.74
C CYS A 266 19.05 -3.58 -3.43
N PHE A 267 17.96 -3.28 -4.14
CA PHE A 267 17.10 -2.13 -3.87
C PHE A 267 16.71 -2.01 -2.38
N ALA A 268 16.87 -0.81 -1.80
CA ALA A 268 16.61 -0.56 -0.38
C ALA A 268 15.16 -0.89 0.04
N GLY A 269 14.17 -0.53 -0.80
CA GLY A 269 12.76 -0.82 -0.52
C GLY A 269 12.46 -2.33 -0.52
N PHE A 270 13.08 -3.09 -1.44
CA PHE A 270 12.96 -4.56 -1.46
C PHE A 270 13.52 -5.16 -0.15
N ARG A 271 14.71 -4.72 0.27
CA ARG A 271 15.31 -5.19 1.53
C ARG A 271 14.43 -4.90 2.74
N SER A 272 13.76 -3.75 2.77
CA SER A 272 12.82 -3.42 3.84
C SER A 272 11.64 -4.38 3.91
N LEU A 273 11.06 -4.76 2.76
CA LEU A 273 9.88 -5.63 2.70
C LEU A 273 10.17 -7.10 2.95
N HIS A 274 11.39 -7.54 2.61
CA HIS A 274 11.78 -8.95 2.72
C HIS A 274 12.69 -9.23 3.92
N ARG A 275 12.88 -8.26 4.83
CA ARG A 275 13.68 -8.44 6.04
C ARG A 275 13.09 -9.57 6.90
N GLY A 276 13.94 -10.45 7.41
CA GLY A 276 13.54 -11.60 8.23
C GLY A 276 12.96 -12.78 7.45
N LYS A 277 12.82 -12.69 6.12
CA LYS A 277 12.37 -13.80 5.28
C LYS A 277 13.55 -14.67 4.84
N HIS A 278 13.26 -15.95 4.58
CA HIS A 278 14.24 -16.94 4.15
C HIS A 278 14.05 -17.24 2.65
N PRO A 279 14.81 -16.58 1.75
CA PRO A 279 14.63 -16.78 0.32
C PRO A 279 15.14 -18.14 -0.15
N VAL A 280 14.36 -18.80 -1.00
CA VAL A 280 14.73 -20.00 -1.76
C VAL A 280 14.40 -19.76 -3.22
N ARG A 281 15.26 -20.22 -4.13
CA ARG A 281 15.03 -20.06 -5.57
C ARG A 281 14.42 -21.34 -6.14
N LEU A 282 13.20 -21.26 -6.67
CA LEU A 282 12.50 -22.39 -7.30
C LEU A 282 11.84 -21.97 -8.60
N ASP A 283 12.04 -22.76 -9.65
CA ASP A 283 11.29 -22.60 -10.90
C ASP A 283 9.96 -23.36 -10.86
N ILE A 284 8.92 -22.70 -10.35
CA ILE A 284 7.56 -23.27 -10.27
C ILE A 284 6.93 -23.48 -11.67
N THR A 285 7.54 -22.98 -12.75
CA THR A 285 7.06 -23.24 -14.11
C THR A 285 7.52 -24.61 -14.62
N SER A 286 8.57 -25.16 -14.03
CA SER A 286 9.06 -26.53 -14.28
C SER A 286 8.33 -27.56 -13.42
N ALA A 287 8.19 -28.80 -13.92
CA ALA A 287 7.63 -29.89 -13.12
C ALA A 287 8.46 -30.20 -11.85
N PRO A 288 9.81 -30.23 -11.89
CA PRO A 288 10.62 -30.41 -10.69
C PRO A 288 10.42 -29.30 -9.65
N GLY A 289 10.44 -28.03 -10.06
CA GLY A 289 10.26 -26.92 -9.13
C GLY A 289 8.86 -26.87 -8.51
N ARG A 290 7.82 -27.32 -9.22
CA ARG A 290 6.50 -27.56 -8.61
C ARG A 290 6.53 -28.64 -7.55
N ARG A 291 7.23 -29.76 -7.77
CA ARG A 291 7.36 -30.81 -6.75
C ARG A 291 8.06 -30.29 -5.50
N SER A 292 9.18 -29.58 -5.64
CA SER A 292 9.88 -28.97 -4.52
C SER A 292 9.01 -27.94 -3.78
N LEU A 293 8.18 -27.19 -4.48
CA LEU A 293 7.22 -26.29 -3.83
C LEU A 293 6.17 -27.08 -3.02
N LEU A 294 5.64 -28.17 -3.56
CA LEU A 294 4.68 -29.02 -2.84
C LEU A 294 5.31 -29.65 -1.59
N GLU A 295 6.58 -30.03 -1.62
CA GLU A 295 7.34 -30.49 -0.45
C GLU A 295 7.49 -29.39 0.62
N LEU A 296 7.73 -28.13 0.22
CA LEU A 296 7.74 -27.02 1.17
C LEU A 296 6.35 -26.80 1.79
N VAL A 297 5.31 -26.87 0.96
CA VAL A 297 3.92 -26.64 1.36
C VAL A 297 3.37 -27.76 2.26
N SER A 298 3.89 -29.00 2.13
CA SER A 298 3.42 -30.13 2.96
C SER A 298 3.67 -29.93 4.45
N GLY A 299 4.67 -29.11 4.82
CA GLY A 299 4.98 -28.74 6.21
C GLY A 299 4.65 -27.30 6.59
N ALA A 300 3.88 -26.59 5.76
CA ALA A 300 3.54 -25.18 5.99
C ALA A 300 2.15 -25.01 6.59
N ASP A 301 1.93 -23.89 7.27
CA ASP A 301 0.61 -23.47 7.75
C ASP A 301 -0.13 -22.64 6.71
N VAL A 302 0.62 -21.81 5.99
CA VAL A 302 0.09 -20.83 5.04
C VAL A 302 0.87 -20.90 3.74
N PHE A 303 0.15 -20.93 2.62
CA PHE A 303 0.69 -20.65 1.30
C PHE A 303 0.14 -19.31 0.81
N LEU A 304 1.02 -18.33 0.62
CA LEU A 304 0.68 -16.96 0.24
C LEU A 304 1.16 -16.66 -1.18
N GLN A 305 0.29 -16.18 -2.06
CA GLN A 305 0.64 -15.79 -3.43
C GLN A 305 -0.12 -14.55 -3.92
N ASN A 306 0.38 -13.88 -4.96
CA ASN A 306 -0.26 -12.72 -5.58
C ASN A 306 -0.28 -12.78 -7.11
N TRP A 307 -0.49 -13.98 -7.64
CA TRP A 307 -0.53 -14.22 -9.07
C TRP A 307 -1.82 -13.71 -9.71
N PRO A 308 -1.78 -13.37 -11.02
CA PRO A 308 -2.99 -13.11 -11.79
C PRO A 308 -3.96 -14.29 -11.77
N ALA A 309 -5.26 -14.00 -11.91
CA ALA A 309 -6.30 -15.02 -11.98
C ALA A 309 -5.99 -16.10 -13.04
N GLY A 310 -6.30 -17.36 -12.73
CA GLY A 310 -6.04 -18.50 -13.62
C GLY A 310 -4.60 -19.05 -13.56
N ARG A 311 -3.64 -18.30 -13.01
CA ARG A 311 -2.24 -18.75 -12.97
C ARG A 311 -2.03 -19.90 -12.00
N ALA A 312 -2.68 -19.89 -10.83
CA ALA A 312 -2.56 -20.98 -9.87
C ALA A 312 -3.10 -22.29 -10.45
N GLU A 313 -4.23 -22.24 -11.15
CA GLU A 313 -4.86 -23.36 -11.83
C GLU A 313 -3.97 -23.94 -12.92
N ARG A 314 -3.42 -23.07 -13.79
CA ARG A 314 -2.47 -23.47 -14.84
C ARG A 314 -1.19 -24.11 -14.30
N LEU A 315 -0.77 -23.71 -13.09
CA LEU A 315 0.38 -24.30 -12.42
C LEU A 315 0.02 -25.56 -11.62
N GLY A 316 -1.26 -25.90 -11.48
CA GLY A 316 -1.69 -27.00 -10.60
C GLY A 316 -1.50 -26.70 -9.11
N LEU A 317 -1.50 -25.42 -8.73
CA LEU A 317 -1.25 -24.91 -7.39
C LEU A 317 -2.46 -24.14 -6.83
N ALA A 318 -3.66 -24.41 -7.35
CA ALA A 318 -4.90 -23.89 -6.80
C ALA A 318 -5.22 -24.57 -5.43
N PRO A 319 -6.04 -23.95 -4.55
CA PRO A 319 -6.30 -24.47 -3.21
C PRO A 319 -6.69 -25.96 -3.17
N GLY A 320 -7.57 -26.40 -4.06
CA GLY A 320 -7.99 -27.80 -4.13
C GLY A 320 -6.86 -28.79 -4.48
N ALA A 321 -5.81 -28.35 -5.20
CA ALA A 321 -4.63 -29.18 -5.45
C ALA A 321 -3.69 -29.19 -4.25
N LEU A 322 -3.50 -28.03 -3.61
CA LEU A 322 -2.64 -27.90 -2.42
C LEU A 322 -3.21 -28.66 -1.21
N TRP A 323 -4.53 -28.67 -1.02
CA TRP A 323 -5.17 -29.42 0.07
C TRP A 323 -5.04 -30.94 -0.06
N ARG A 324 -4.78 -31.48 -1.26
CA ARG A 324 -4.44 -32.91 -1.40
C ARG A 324 -3.07 -33.26 -0.82
N VAL A 325 -2.17 -32.27 -0.76
CA VAL A 325 -0.82 -32.41 -0.19
C VAL A 325 -0.82 -32.05 1.28
N ASN A 326 -1.54 -30.98 1.66
CA ASN A 326 -1.68 -30.53 3.03
C ASN A 326 -3.12 -30.08 3.31
N PRO A 327 -3.97 -30.96 3.88
CA PRO A 327 -5.38 -30.66 4.12
C PRO A 327 -5.63 -29.54 5.14
N HIS A 328 -4.63 -29.14 5.92
CA HIS A 328 -4.76 -28.09 6.94
C HIS A 328 -4.16 -26.75 6.50
N LEU A 329 -3.67 -26.67 5.26
CA LEU A 329 -3.06 -25.48 4.69
C LEU A 329 -4.09 -24.36 4.53
N ILE A 330 -3.71 -23.15 4.95
CA ILE A 330 -4.42 -21.93 4.58
C ILE A 330 -3.85 -21.42 3.26
N CYS A 331 -4.71 -21.28 2.25
CA CYS A 331 -4.31 -20.74 0.95
C CYS A 331 -4.68 -19.26 0.89
N ALA A 332 -3.69 -18.36 0.92
CA ALA A 332 -3.91 -16.93 0.88
C ALA A 332 -3.56 -16.33 -0.50
N GLN A 333 -4.45 -15.51 -1.02
CA GLN A 333 -4.23 -14.77 -2.27
C GLN A 333 -4.40 -13.27 -2.05
N ALA A 334 -3.34 -12.50 -2.32
CA ALA A 334 -3.38 -11.05 -2.44
C ALA A 334 -3.55 -10.67 -3.92
N SER A 335 -4.77 -10.32 -4.34
CA SER A 335 -5.07 -10.12 -5.78
C SER A 335 -5.32 -8.65 -6.15
N GLY A 336 -5.50 -8.40 -7.44
CA GLY A 336 -5.97 -7.10 -7.92
C GLY A 336 -7.47 -6.85 -7.75
N TRP A 337 -8.30 -7.85 -8.08
CA TRP A 337 -9.74 -7.67 -8.31
C TRP A 337 -10.68 -8.55 -7.48
N ALA A 338 -10.18 -9.51 -6.71
CA ALA A 338 -11.05 -10.47 -6.02
C ALA A 338 -12.13 -9.83 -5.13
N PRO A 339 -13.33 -10.45 -5.03
CA PRO A 339 -13.76 -11.68 -5.73
C PRO A 339 -14.25 -11.43 -7.16
N LEU A 340 -14.18 -10.19 -7.67
CA LEU A 340 -14.65 -9.91 -9.02
C LEU A 340 -13.80 -10.68 -10.04
N ARG A 341 -14.50 -11.21 -11.05
CA ARG A 341 -13.96 -11.90 -12.21
C ARG A 341 -14.75 -11.45 -13.44
N GLY A 342 -14.12 -11.48 -14.62
CA GLY A 342 -14.80 -11.26 -15.89
C GLY A 342 -14.14 -10.20 -16.78
N PRO A 343 -14.58 -10.11 -18.05
CA PRO A 343 -13.91 -9.33 -19.10
C PRO A 343 -13.99 -7.81 -18.90
N ARG A 344 -14.84 -7.33 -17.98
CA ARG A 344 -15.02 -5.89 -17.69
C ARG A 344 -14.01 -5.33 -16.70
N LEU A 345 -13.14 -6.17 -16.14
CA LEU A 345 -12.07 -5.73 -15.26
C LEU A 345 -10.85 -5.34 -16.09
N PRO A 346 -10.08 -4.31 -15.68
CA PRO A 346 -8.83 -4.01 -16.34
C PRO A 346 -7.89 -5.23 -16.35
N THR A 347 -7.25 -5.45 -17.50
CA THR A 347 -6.40 -6.63 -17.76
C THR A 347 -5.16 -6.66 -16.87
N VAL A 348 -4.63 -5.49 -16.53
CA VAL A 348 -3.53 -5.31 -15.58
C VAL A 348 -4.10 -4.71 -14.30
N ALA A 349 -3.85 -5.38 -13.18
CA ALA A 349 -4.22 -4.90 -11.87
C ALA A 349 -3.01 -4.37 -11.13
N THR A 350 -2.95 -3.06 -10.97
CA THR A 350 -2.02 -2.33 -10.11
C THR A 350 -2.79 -1.48 -9.13
N ASP A 351 -2.10 -0.95 -8.12
CA ASP A 351 -2.61 0.05 -7.20
C ASP A 351 -3.34 1.19 -7.94
N PHE A 352 -2.72 1.75 -8.99
CA PHE A 352 -3.25 2.88 -9.75
C PHE A 352 -4.51 2.51 -10.55
N SER A 353 -4.53 1.35 -11.24
CA SER A 353 -5.75 0.90 -11.92
C SER A 353 -6.88 0.63 -10.92
N ALA A 354 -6.56 0.10 -9.73
CA ALA A 354 -7.55 -0.20 -8.70
C ALA A 354 -8.10 1.09 -8.10
N GLN A 355 -7.26 2.10 -7.84
CA GLN A 355 -7.69 3.43 -7.41
C GLN A 355 -8.64 4.07 -8.43
N ALA A 356 -8.27 4.04 -9.71
CA ALA A 356 -9.10 4.57 -10.80
C ALA A 356 -10.44 3.82 -10.89
N HIS A 357 -10.41 2.50 -10.90
CA HIS A 357 -11.60 1.66 -11.04
C HIS A 357 -12.55 1.73 -9.82
N ALA A 358 -12.00 1.87 -8.61
CA ALA A 358 -12.79 1.95 -7.38
C ALA A 358 -13.41 3.34 -7.18
N GLY A 359 -12.89 4.37 -7.86
CA GLY A 359 -13.29 5.77 -7.68
C GLY A 359 -12.56 6.48 -6.53
N LEU A 360 -11.49 5.86 -6.01
CA LEU A 360 -10.62 6.44 -5.00
C LEU A 360 -9.90 7.69 -5.52
N ALA A 361 -9.57 7.75 -6.82
CA ALA A 361 -8.98 8.92 -7.45
C ALA A 361 -9.81 10.21 -7.28
N TYR A 362 -11.14 10.09 -7.22
CA TYR A 362 -12.05 11.20 -6.89
C TYR A 362 -12.20 11.38 -5.37
N ALA A 363 -12.29 10.28 -4.62
CA ALA A 363 -12.54 10.31 -3.17
C ALA A 363 -11.46 11.06 -2.40
N GLN A 364 -10.19 10.88 -2.78
CA GLN A 364 -9.06 11.51 -2.11
C GLN A 364 -8.85 13.00 -2.43
N ARG A 365 -9.75 13.62 -3.21
CA ARG A 365 -9.67 15.02 -3.63
C ARG A 365 -10.93 15.79 -3.22
N PRO A 366 -10.79 17.02 -2.69
CA PRO A 366 -11.94 17.89 -2.41
C PRO A 366 -12.84 18.06 -3.63
N VAL A 367 -14.13 18.25 -3.39
CA VAL A 367 -15.07 18.60 -4.46
C VAL A 367 -14.58 19.86 -5.17
N GLY A 368 -14.52 19.82 -6.51
CA GLY A 368 -13.99 20.89 -7.36
C GLY A 368 -12.52 20.68 -7.80
N GLU A 369 -11.74 19.85 -7.11
CA GLU A 369 -10.41 19.47 -7.58
C GLU A 369 -10.47 18.34 -8.62
N ALA A 370 -9.54 18.38 -9.58
CA ALA A 370 -9.38 17.33 -10.58
C ALA A 370 -9.04 15.99 -9.87
N PRO A 371 -9.63 14.87 -10.30
CA PRO A 371 -9.33 13.57 -9.74
C PRO A 371 -7.90 13.18 -10.09
N ALA A 372 -7.26 12.43 -9.21
CA ALA A 372 -5.94 11.88 -9.46
C ALA A 372 -5.71 10.67 -8.58
N CYS A 373 -5.06 9.63 -9.10
CA CYS A 373 -4.56 8.54 -8.28
C CYS A 373 -3.37 9.02 -7.42
N SER A 374 -3.25 8.46 -6.22
CA SER A 374 -2.06 8.59 -5.40
C SER A 374 -0.93 7.83 -6.05
N THR A 375 0.27 8.38 -6.01
CA THR A 375 1.49 7.66 -6.42
C THR A 375 2.09 6.83 -5.29
N THR A 376 1.55 6.92 -4.06
CA THR A 376 2.12 6.33 -2.84
C THR A 376 1.56 4.94 -2.51
N THR A 377 1.35 4.08 -3.51
CA THR A 377 0.99 2.64 -3.41
C THR A 377 0.14 2.26 -2.17
N MET A 378 -0.93 3.02 -1.95
CA MET A 378 -1.68 2.97 -0.71
C MET A 378 -2.47 1.67 -0.56
N LEU A 379 -3.00 1.17 -1.69
CA LEU A 379 -3.79 -0.05 -1.76
C LEU A 379 -2.91 -1.29 -1.75
N ASP A 380 -1.70 -1.24 -2.29
CA ASP A 380 -0.73 -2.32 -2.14
C ASP A 380 -0.39 -2.53 -0.66
N ALA A 381 -0.02 -1.46 0.05
CA ALA A 381 0.36 -1.57 1.46
C ALA A 381 -0.83 -1.95 2.34
N LEU A 382 -1.98 -1.27 2.20
CA LEU A 382 -3.21 -1.60 2.94
C LEU A 382 -3.68 -3.02 2.59
N GLY A 383 -3.66 -3.40 1.32
CA GLY A 383 -4.09 -4.72 0.88
C GLY A 383 -3.20 -5.86 1.37
N GLY A 384 -1.90 -5.61 1.54
CA GLY A 384 -0.99 -6.53 2.21
C GLY A 384 -1.34 -6.72 3.68
N MET A 385 -1.64 -5.62 4.40
CA MET A 385 -2.10 -5.70 5.79
C MET A 385 -3.41 -6.46 5.91
N VAL A 386 -4.41 -6.14 5.08
CA VAL A 386 -5.70 -6.85 5.06
C VAL A 386 -5.51 -8.34 4.71
N CYS A 387 -4.55 -8.68 3.85
CA CYS A 387 -4.22 -10.07 3.55
C CYS A 387 -3.65 -10.81 4.77
N ALA A 388 -2.74 -10.18 5.52
CA ALA A 388 -2.24 -10.73 6.77
C ALA A 388 -3.36 -10.88 7.82
N GLU A 389 -4.27 -9.92 7.90
CA GLU A 389 -5.45 -10.00 8.78
C GLU A 389 -6.36 -11.18 8.42
N ALA A 390 -6.63 -11.40 7.13
CA ALA A 390 -7.38 -12.54 6.65
C ALA A 390 -6.69 -13.89 6.97
N VAL A 391 -5.35 -13.93 6.89
CA VAL A 391 -4.56 -15.11 7.30
C VAL A 391 -4.67 -15.37 8.80
N LEU A 392 -4.56 -14.33 9.64
CA LEU A 392 -4.73 -14.44 11.09
C LEU A 392 -6.12 -14.96 11.46
N ALA A 393 -7.16 -14.43 10.81
CA ALA A 393 -8.53 -14.91 10.99
C ALA A 393 -8.71 -16.38 10.57
N ALA A 394 -8.10 -16.79 9.46
CA ALA A 394 -8.13 -18.18 9.01
C ALA A 394 -7.36 -19.13 9.93
N LEU A 395 -6.20 -18.70 10.45
CA LEU A 395 -5.43 -19.46 11.45
C LEU A 395 -6.23 -19.64 12.73
N LEU A 396 -6.81 -18.56 13.26
CA LEU A 396 -7.66 -18.63 14.45
C LEU A 396 -8.87 -19.54 14.23
N HIS A 397 -9.51 -19.47 13.06
CA HIS A 397 -10.61 -20.35 12.70
C HIS A 397 -10.17 -21.82 12.68
N ARG A 398 -8.98 -22.11 12.13
CA ARG A 398 -8.40 -23.45 12.10
C ARG A 398 -8.13 -23.99 13.50
N GLU A 399 -7.51 -23.21 14.38
CA GLU A 399 -7.22 -23.65 15.76
C GLU A 399 -8.48 -23.86 16.59
N THR A 400 -9.54 -23.08 16.35
CA THR A 400 -10.78 -23.16 17.14
C THR A 400 -11.81 -24.16 16.62
N THR A 401 -11.77 -24.50 15.33
CA THR A 401 -12.80 -25.35 14.69
C THR A 401 -12.25 -26.59 14.00
N GLY A 402 -10.94 -26.66 13.78
CA GLY A 402 -10.29 -27.68 12.93
C GLY A 402 -10.51 -27.48 11.43
N ARG A 403 -11.26 -26.47 10.99
CA ARG A 403 -11.54 -26.19 9.57
C ARG A 403 -10.55 -25.17 9.01
N THR A 404 -10.05 -25.39 7.80
CA THR A 404 -9.20 -24.41 7.12
C THR A 404 -9.97 -23.66 6.03
N ALA A 405 -9.34 -22.67 5.40
CA ALA A 405 -9.94 -21.91 4.33
C ALA A 405 -8.90 -21.44 3.31
N ALA A 406 -9.36 -21.22 2.09
CA ALA A 406 -8.69 -20.33 1.16
C ALA A 406 -9.23 -18.92 1.39
N VAL A 407 -8.36 -17.93 1.54
CA VAL A 407 -8.73 -16.52 1.74
C VAL A 407 -8.21 -15.68 0.58
N GLU A 408 -9.06 -14.80 0.06
CA GLU A 408 -8.71 -13.91 -1.05
C GLU A 408 -8.99 -12.45 -0.68
N THR A 409 -7.97 -11.61 -0.78
CA THR A 409 -8.08 -10.15 -0.70
C THR A 409 -7.87 -9.52 -2.06
N SER A 410 -8.16 -8.22 -2.16
CA SER A 410 -7.79 -7.46 -3.34
C SER A 410 -7.43 -6.00 -3.10
N LEU A 411 -6.73 -5.40 -4.07
CA LEU A 411 -6.56 -3.95 -4.13
C LEU A 411 -7.93 -3.26 -4.16
N LEU A 412 -8.90 -3.83 -4.88
CA LEU A 412 -10.27 -3.32 -4.91
C LEU A 412 -10.98 -3.40 -3.55
N SER A 413 -10.86 -4.51 -2.80
CA SER A 413 -11.47 -4.62 -1.48
C SER A 413 -10.82 -3.63 -0.50
N SER A 414 -9.52 -3.42 -0.62
CA SER A 414 -8.77 -2.42 0.15
C SER A 414 -9.22 -0.99 -0.17
N ALA A 415 -9.46 -0.68 -1.46
CA ALA A 415 -9.98 0.62 -1.86
C ALA A 415 -11.36 0.89 -1.26
N ARG A 416 -12.22 -0.13 -1.16
CA ARG A 416 -13.56 0.00 -0.58
C ARG A 416 -13.54 0.38 0.90
N LEU A 417 -12.50 0.01 1.66
CA LEU A 417 -12.32 0.46 3.04
C LEU A 417 -12.12 1.97 3.15
N LEU A 418 -11.59 2.60 2.09
CA LEU A 418 -11.32 4.04 2.01
C LEU A 418 -12.46 4.85 1.37
N LEU A 419 -13.57 4.20 0.99
CA LEU A 419 -14.68 4.80 0.25
C LEU A 419 -15.97 4.88 1.09
N SER A 420 -15.85 4.78 2.41
CA SER A 420 -16.99 4.83 3.32
C SER A 420 -17.55 6.24 3.49
N ASP A 421 -16.69 7.26 3.37
CA ASP A 421 -17.03 8.65 3.65
C ASP A 421 -17.32 9.47 2.39
N PRO A 422 -18.14 10.53 2.48
CA PRO A 422 -18.33 11.44 1.37
C PRO A 422 -17.02 12.15 1.00
N ARG A 423 -16.94 12.61 -0.26
CA ARG A 423 -15.82 13.45 -0.70
C ARG A 423 -15.68 14.68 0.21
N PRO A 424 -14.44 15.08 0.56
CA PRO A 424 -14.25 16.24 1.41
C PRO A 424 -14.71 17.52 0.71
N SER A 425 -15.30 18.44 1.49
CA SER A 425 -15.65 19.77 1.00
C SER A 425 -14.39 20.60 0.74
N PRO A 426 -14.39 21.49 -0.27
CA PRO A 426 -13.30 22.43 -0.46
C PRO A 426 -13.26 23.41 0.72
N ALA A 427 -12.16 23.41 1.47
CA ALA A 427 -11.97 24.30 2.60
C ALA A 427 -10.55 24.91 2.58
N PRO A 428 -10.36 26.18 3.01
CA PRO A 428 -9.05 26.84 3.02
C PRO A 428 -7.94 26.08 3.73
N LEU A 429 -8.29 25.36 4.80
CA LEU A 429 -7.41 24.57 5.66
C LEU A 429 -7.33 23.09 5.31
N PHE A 430 -8.03 22.63 4.26
CA PHE A 430 -7.99 21.22 3.88
C PHE A 430 -6.57 20.76 3.50
N HIS A 431 -5.87 21.54 2.68
CA HIS A 431 -4.48 21.30 2.34
C HIS A 431 -3.52 22.05 3.25
N PRO A 432 -2.34 21.49 3.56
CA PRO A 432 -1.34 22.13 4.39
C PRO A 432 -1.04 23.57 3.94
N LEU A 433 -0.81 24.44 4.90
CA LEU A 433 -0.44 25.83 4.63
C LEU A 433 1.08 25.99 4.69
N PRO A 434 1.69 26.71 3.72
CA PRO A 434 3.08 27.12 3.85
C PRO A 434 3.24 28.11 5.01
N ALA A 435 4.33 27.96 5.76
CA ALA A 435 4.83 28.92 6.75
C ALA A 435 6.12 29.58 6.20
N ALA A 436 6.84 30.39 6.99
CA ALA A 436 8.13 30.97 6.58
C ALA A 436 9.12 29.89 6.12
N ARG A 437 9.08 28.73 6.80
CA ARG A 437 9.81 27.51 6.45
C ARG A 437 8.96 26.29 6.79
N GLY A 438 8.76 25.40 5.81
CA GLY A 438 7.96 24.19 5.98
C GLY A 438 6.45 24.44 5.82
N HIS A 439 5.66 23.42 6.14
CA HIS A 439 4.20 23.45 6.02
C HIS A 439 3.52 22.98 7.31
N LEU A 440 2.31 23.44 7.55
CA LEU A 440 1.46 23.08 8.70
C LEU A 440 0.16 22.45 8.24
N ALA A 441 -0.21 21.35 8.89
CA ALA A 441 -1.58 20.84 8.92
C ALA A 441 -2.28 21.36 10.18
N LEU A 442 -3.50 21.85 10.00
CA LEU A 442 -4.28 22.55 11.02
C LEU A 442 -5.69 21.96 11.04
N SER A 443 -6.22 21.69 12.23
CA SER A 443 -7.66 21.43 12.34
C SER A 443 -8.41 22.75 12.20
N ASP A 444 -9.42 22.81 11.32
CA ASP A 444 -10.22 24.02 11.10
C ASP A 444 -11.23 24.22 12.24
N THR A 445 -10.80 24.89 13.30
CA THR A 445 -11.63 25.19 14.47
C THR A 445 -11.69 26.69 14.72
N PRO A 446 -12.76 27.20 15.36
CA PRO A 446 -12.83 28.60 15.79
C PRO A 446 -11.62 29.01 16.63
N ARG A 447 -11.11 28.11 17.48
CA ARG A 447 -9.91 28.34 18.29
C ARG A 447 -8.66 28.51 17.44
N THR A 448 -8.46 27.66 16.43
CA THR A 448 -7.34 27.79 15.48
C THR A 448 -7.36 29.17 14.81
N ARG A 449 -8.53 29.61 14.34
CA ARG A 449 -8.68 30.93 13.69
C ARG A 449 -8.43 32.09 14.64
N ALA A 450 -8.94 32.00 15.88
CA ALA A 450 -8.70 33.00 16.91
C ALA A 450 -7.21 33.15 17.27
N VAL A 451 -6.49 32.03 17.42
CA VAL A 451 -5.05 32.05 17.74
C VAL A 451 -4.22 32.61 16.57
N LEU A 452 -4.64 32.36 15.32
CA LEU A 452 -4.02 32.95 14.13
C LEU A 452 -4.37 34.44 13.94
N GLY A 453 -5.29 35.00 14.74
CA GLY A 453 -5.73 36.39 14.61
C GLY A 453 -6.49 36.67 13.30
N VAL A 454 -7.13 35.65 12.72
CA VAL A 454 -7.86 35.76 11.45
C VAL A 454 -9.37 35.66 11.65
N SER A 455 -10.14 36.17 10.69
CA SER A 455 -11.60 36.07 10.73
C SER A 455 -12.08 34.61 10.60
N SER A 456 -13.31 34.33 11.06
CA SER A 456 -13.95 33.02 10.90
C SER A 456 -14.13 32.61 9.44
N HIS A 457 -14.22 33.58 8.54
CA HIS A 457 -14.39 33.39 7.09
C HIS A 457 -13.08 33.56 6.32
N ALA A 458 -11.95 33.68 7.01
CA ALA A 458 -10.65 33.90 6.41
C ALA A 458 -10.35 32.85 5.34
N GLY A 459 -10.08 33.34 4.13
CA GLY A 459 -9.69 32.52 3.00
C GLY A 459 -8.23 32.08 3.10
N ARG A 460 -7.83 31.16 2.19
CA ARG A 460 -6.48 30.57 2.20
C ARG A 460 -5.36 31.62 2.16
N ARG A 461 -5.52 32.70 1.38
CA ARG A 461 -4.51 33.78 1.27
C ARG A 461 -4.30 34.55 2.57
N GLU A 462 -5.34 34.73 3.38
CA GLU A 462 -5.24 35.39 4.69
C GLU A 462 -4.54 34.47 5.69
N LEU A 463 -4.94 33.19 5.72
CA LEU A 463 -4.31 32.18 6.58
C LEU A 463 -2.82 31.98 6.27
N VAL A 464 -2.42 31.96 4.98
CA VAL A 464 -1.01 31.89 4.59
C VAL A 464 -0.24 33.12 5.07
N ARG A 465 -0.81 34.32 4.94
CA ARG A 465 -0.18 35.54 5.45
C ARG A 465 0.00 35.50 6.97
N ALA A 466 -0.99 34.98 7.70
CA ALA A 466 -0.91 34.83 9.16
C ALA A 466 0.21 33.88 9.63
N LEU A 467 0.67 32.96 8.77
CA LEU A 467 1.73 32.00 9.08
C LEU A 467 3.12 32.42 8.58
N ALA A 468 3.23 33.56 7.89
CA ALA A 468 4.44 33.97 7.19
C ALA A 468 5.60 34.39 8.11
N ASP A 469 5.31 34.70 9.38
CA ASP A 469 6.27 35.31 10.31
C ASP A 469 7.12 34.31 11.10
N ASP A 470 6.79 33.01 11.03
CA ASP A 470 7.50 31.97 11.78
C ASP A 470 7.58 30.66 10.98
N SER A 471 8.51 29.80 11.36
CA SER A 471 8.65 28.45 10.81
C SER A 471 7.48 27.56 11.22
N ALA A 472 7.24 26.49 10.45
CA ALA A 472 6.25 25.47 10.82
C ALA A 472 6.51 24.86 12.20
N ALA A 473 7.76 24.71 12.63
CA ALA A 473 8.10 24.21 13.96
C ALA A 473 7.73 25.22 15.07
N GLY A 474 8.02 26.51 14.86
CA GLY A 474 7.66 27.57 15.80
C GLY A 474 6.14 27.72 15.97
N TRP A 475 5.41 27.68 14.87
CA TRP A 475 3.95 27.64 14.88
C TRP A 475 3.38 26.37 15.49
N GLU A 476 3.94 25.20 15.21
CA GLU A 476 3.51 23.94 15.82
C GLU A 476 3.58 24.02 17.35
N HIS A 477 4.68 24.56 17.89
CA HIS A 477 4.82 24.78 19.33
C HIS A 477 3.77 25.77 19.87
N ARG A 478 3.65 26.96 19.24
CA ARG A 478 2.78 28.05 19.69
C ARG A 478 1.30 27.70 19.64
N LEU A 479 0.83 27.11 18.55
CA LEU A 479 -0.58 26.76 18.39
C LEU A 479 -0.97 25.65 19.36
N ASN A 480 -0.13 24.61 19.50
CA ASN A 480 -0.41 23.53 20.44
C ASN A 480 -0.36 23.99 21.91
N SER A 481 0.57 24.88 22.29
CA SER A 481 0.59 25.46 23.65
C SER A 481 -0.67 26.28 23.97
N LEU A 482 -1.33 26.80 22.95
CA LEU A 482 -2.58 27.55 23.05
C LEU A 482 -3.81 26.66 22.81
N GLY A 483 -3.67 25.34 22.73
CA GLY A 483 -4.75 24.38 22.55
C GLY A 483 -5.39 24.37 21.15
N ALA A 484 -4.74 24.97 20.16
CA ALA A 484 -5.11 24.86 18.74
C ALA A 484 -4.32 23.72 18.11
N ALA A 485 -4.97 22.55 17.94
CA ALA A 485 -4.31 21.35 17.46
C ALA A 485 -3.74 21.53 16.04
N CYS A 486 -2.43 21.30 15.91
CA CYS A 486 -1.72 21.40 14.64
C CYS A 486 -0.50 20.48 14.61
N ALA A 487 0.01 20.25 13.40
CA ALA A 487 1.22 19.48 13.19
C ALA A 487 2.01 20.07 12.02
N ARG A 488 3.33 20.20 12.18
CA ARG A 488 4.21 20.42 11.03
C ARG A 488 4.16 19.20 10.12
N VAL A 489 4.14 19.43 8.82
CA VAL A 489 4.18 18.34 7.85
C VAL A 489 5.61 17.84 7.75
N ARG A 490 5.86 16.60 8.19
CA ARG A 490 7.20 15.99 8.10
C ARG A 490 7.46 15.47 6.69
N GLY A 491 8.69 15.65 6.20
CA GLY A 491 9.18 14.93 5.03
C GLY A 491 9.55 13.49 5.40
N ILE A 492 9.55 12.58 4.43
CA ILE A 492 9.92 11.18 4.70
C ILE A 492 11.36 11.06 5.23
N GLY A 493 12.27 11.93 4.77
CA GLY A 493 13.65 11.99 5.26
C GLY A 493 13.80 12.55 6.68
N ASP A 494 12.78 13.25 7.21
CA ASP A 494 12.82 13.81 8.55
C ASP A 494 12.36 12.81 9.63
N ILE A 495 11.72 11.70 9.22
CA ILE A 495 11.07 10.74 10.13
C ILE A 495 12.08 10.04 11.06
N ALA A 496 13.29 9.79 10.57
CA ALA A 496 14.33 9.12 11.35
C ALA A 496 14.79 9.95 12.55
N ASP A 497 14.85 11.28 12.39
CA ASP A 497 15.41 12.21 13.37
C ASP A 497 14.33 12.97 14.16
N ASP A 498 13.06 12.87 13.77
CA ASP A 498 11.96 13.55 14.47
C ASP A 498 11.62 12.84 15.80
N PRO A 499 11.67 13.54 16.96
CA PRO A 499 11.37 12.95 18.27
C PRO A 499 10.00 12.30 18.40
N ALA A 500 9.01 12.73 17.61
CA ALA A 500 7.66 12.17 17.63
C ALA A 500 7.58 10.78 16.95
N THR A 501 8.52 10.47 16.07
CA THR A 501 8.51 9.24 15.24
C THR A 501 9.73 8.34 15.46
N SER A 502 10.87 8.88 15.89
CA SER A 502 12.12 8.13 16.04
C SER A 502 12.01 6.96 17.03
N ARG A 503 11.20 7.10 18.09
CA ARG A 503 10.89 6.01 19.04
C ARG A 503 10.19 4.80 18.41
N CYS A 504 9.56 5.00 17.25
CA CYS A 504 8.86 3.97 16.49
C CYS A 504 9.77 3.26 15.48
N LEU A 505 11.08 3.57 15.49
CA LEU A 505 12.05 3.04 14.53
C LEU A 505 13.08 2.15 15.22
N GLN A 506 13.63 1.23 14.44
CA GLN A 506 14.74 0.37 14.85
C GLN A 506 15.86 0.48 13.82
N HIS A 507 17.10 0.52 14.31
CA HIS A 507 18.30 0.65 13.50
C HIS A 507 19.07 -0.69 13.53
N ASP A 508 18.76 -1.57 12.59
CA ASP A 508 19.43 -2.87 12.45
C ASP A 508 19.56 -3.19 10.95
N GLN A 509 20.78 -3.05 10.42
CA GLN A 509 21.08 -3.16 8.98
C GLN A 509 20.22 -2.19 8.13
N GLY A 510 20.05 -0.96 8.63
CA GLY A 510 19.21 0.12 8.08
C GLY A 510 17.95 0.37 8.93
N VAL A 511 17.35 1.54 8.75
CA VAL A 511 16.13 1.97 9.44
C VAL A 511 14.97 1.03 9.07
N ARG A 512 14.19 0.64 10.08
CA ARG A 512 12.87 0.02 9.91
C ARG A 512 11.89 0.56 10.92
N VAL A 513 10.61 0.47 10.59
CA VAL A 513 9.53 0.76 11.54
C VAL A 513 9.39 -0.44 12.48
N ALA A 514 9.28 -0.18 13.78
CA ALA A 514 8.98 -1.19 14.78
C ALA A 514 7.61 -1.83 14.51
N ALA A 515 7.43 -3.08 14.95
CA ALA A 515 6.11 -3.69 14.92
C ALA A 515 5.14 -2.82 15.73
N PRO A 516 3.93 -2.55 15.24
CA PRO A 516 2.98 -1.68 15.94
C PRO A 516 2.35 -2.34 17.17
N TRP A 517 2.63 -3.62 17.45
CA TRP A 517 2.01 -4.39 18.53
C TRP A 517 2.98 -4.68 19.66
N GLU A 518 2.50 -4.60 20.89
CA GLU A 518 3.13 -5.22 22.06
C GLU A 518 2.12 -6.17 22.72
N PHE A 519 2.58 -7.37 23.09
CA PHE A 519 1.76 -8.42 23.68
C PHE A 519 2.25 -8.68 25.11
N SER A 520 1.34 -8.69 26.08
CA SER A 520 1.64 -8.88 27.51
C SER A 520 0.67 -9.80 28.21
#